data_AF-A0A0N8JWQ1-F1
#
_entry.id   AF-A0A0N8JWQ1-F1
#
_cell.length_a   1.000
_cell.length_b   1.000
_cell.length_c   1.000
_cell.angle_alpha   90.00
_cell.angle_beta   90.00
_cell.angle_gamma   90.00
#
_symmetry.space_group_name_H-M   'P 1'
#
loop_
_entity.id
_entity.type
_entity.pdbx_description
1 polymer ?
#
loop_
_entity_poly.entity_id
_entity_poly.type
_entity_poly.pdbx_seq_one_letter_code
_entity_poly.pdbx_strand_id
1 'polypeptide(L)'
;MLIPVNETYTADVISEPKLGTTSDLIEFPHTRSAPFCPYKDTHIGQPDFKIEVNQDKSKITLFIEDPVSSIHQDGGWLKMRDIFMNDLKYKVIYRKAGSTGKREKTTDSNLLELDVDKGVSYCFNVQAYIPSRSIDKQLGDLSNPKCSPAGDKPFYEEYSIGVIAGAILAILAVLIAAIVLAVVCYRRSRSTADQGKEAVPLQRMP
;
A
#
# COMPACT_ATOMS: atom_id res chain seq x y z
N MET A 1 33.93 -10.57 1.89
CA MET A 1 32.70 -11.09 1.27
C MET A 1 32.87 -12.59 1.10
N LEU A 2 31.90 -13.42 1.50
CA LEU A 2 32.09 -14.88 1.56
C LEU A 2 31.53 -15.55 0.30
N ILE A 3 32.43 -16.12 -0.50
CA ILE A 3 32.14 -16.98 -1.66
C ILE A 3 33.02 -18.24 -1.48
N PRO A 4 32.50 -19.46 -1.71
CA PRO A 4 31.16 -19.82 -2.15
C PRO A 4 30.08 -19.67 -1.05
N VAL A 5 28.88 -19.24 -1.43
CA VAL A 5 27.78 -19.02 -0.47
C VAL A 5 27.24 -20.30 0.19
N ASN A 6 27.49 -21.45 -0.42
CA ASN A 6 27.02 -22.76 0.06
C ASN A 6 27.96 -23.40 1.09
N GLU A 7 29.14 -22.82 1.32
CA GLU A 7 30.10 -23.33 2.29
C GLU A 7 29.77 -22.88 3.72
N THR A 8 30.34 -23.59 4.69
CA THR A 8 30.24 -23.23 6.11
C THR A 8 31.53 -22.55 6.56
N TYR A 9 31.38 -21.39 7.20
CA TYR A 9 32.47 -20.55 7.65
C TYR A 9 32.48 -20.42 9.17
N THR A 10 33.64 -20.11 9.71
CA THR A 10 33.81 -19.61 11.08
C THR A 10 34.63 -18.32 11.01
N ALA A 11 34.37 -17.39 11.92
CA ALA A 11 35.18 -16.20 12.10
C ALA A 11 36.04 -16.37 13.35
N ASP A 12 37.29 -15.90 13.29
CA ASP A 12 38.18 -15.85 14.45
C ASP A 12 38.46 -14.38 14.81
N VAL A 13 38.22 -14.01 16.05
CA VAL A 13 38.38 -12.63 16.55
C VAL A 13 39.57 -12.60 17.48
N ILE A 14 40.62 -11.90 17.06
CA ILE A 14 41.90 -11.82 17.79
C ILE A 14 42.00 -10.47 18.50
N SER A 15 42.41 -10.49 19.77
CA SER A 15 42.61 -9.28 20.59
C SER A 15 44.07 -8.88 20.63
N GLU A 16 44.45 -7.89 19.82
CA GLU A 16 45.82 -7.37 19.76
C GLU A 16 46.09 -6.27 20.80
N PRO A 17 47.34 -6.14 21.28
CA PRO A 17 47.75 -5.05 22.16
C PRO A 17 47.62 -3.69 21.45
N LYS A 18 47.38 -2.63 22.25
CA LYS A 18 47.30 -1.26 21.72
C LYS A 18 48.61 -0.89 21.03
N LEU A 19 48.49 -0.11 19.96
CA LEU A 19 49.63 0.41 19.19
C LEU A 19 50.68 1.04 20.14
N GLY A 20 51.93 0.58 20.05
CA GLY A 20 53.04 1.03 20.90
C GLY A 20 53.22 0.27 22.22
N THR A 21 52.38 -0.72 22.51
CA THR A 21 52.56 -1.63 23.65
C THR A 21 53.29 -2.89 23.21
N THR A 22 54.39 -3.24 23.88
CA THR A 22 55.08 -4.51 23.67
C THR A 22 54.34 -5.64 24.38
N SER A 23 54.24 -6.80 23.73
CA SER A 23 53.61 -8.00 24.29
C SER A 23 54.55 -9.18 24.14
N ASP A 24 54.70 -9.96 25.22
CA ASP A 24 55.49 -11.19 25.25
C ASP A 24 54.66 -12.43 24.85
N LEU A 25 53.37 -12.25 24.55
CA LEU A 25 52.49 -13.33 24.10
C LEU A 25 52.87 -13.81 22.69
N ILE A 26 53.08 -15.12 22.55
CA ILE A 26 53.35 -15.79 21.27
C ILE A 26 52.06 -15.91 20.45
N GLU A 27 50.92 -16.10 21.12
CA GLU A 27 49.58 -16.15 20.53
C GLU A 27 48.64 -15.23 21.30
N PHE A 28 47.93 -14.36 20.60
CA PHE A 28 46.98 -13.45 21.22
C PHE A 28 45.68 -14.15 21.59
N PRO A 29 44.99 -13.71 22.67
CA PRO A 29 43.67 -14.20 23.00
C PRO A 29 42.74 -14.06 21.81
N HIS A 30 42.10 -15.16 21.43
CA HIS A 30 41.17 -15.20 20.32
C HIS A 30 39.89 -15.93 20.71
N THR A 31 38.82 -15.69 19.95
CA THR A 31 37.55 -16.37 20.12
C THR A 31 36.94 -16.63 18.75
N ARG A 32 36.53 -17.88 18.54
CA ARG A 32 35.86 -18.29 17.30
C ARG A 32 34.35 -18.15 17.40
N SER A 33 33.74 -17.76 16.29
CA SER A 33 32.29 -17.75 16.13
C SER A 33 31.74 -19.18 16.02
N ALA A 34 30.43 -19.31 16.22
CA ALA A 34 29.72 -20.48 15.73
C ALA A 34 29.88 -20.61 14.20
N PRO A 35 29.85 -21.84 13.66
CA PRO A 35 29.82 -22.04 12.21
C PRO A 35 28.53 -21.49 11.61
N PHE A 36 28.63 -20.89 10.42
CA PHE A 36 27.49 -20.38 9.68
C PHE A 36 27.64 -20.60 8.17
N CYS A 37 26.54 -20.87 7.48
CA CYS A 37 26.47 -21.04 6.04
C CYS A 37 25.65 -19.91 5.43
N PRO A 38 26.24 -18.98 4.65
CA PRO A 38 25.54 -17.83 4.10
C PRO A 38 24.24 -18.19 3.36
N TYR A 39 24.25 -19.24 2.54
CA TYR A 39 23.07 -19.68 1.79
C TYR A 39 21.90 -20.10 2.71
N LYS A 40 22.19 -20.70 3.87
CA LYS A 40 21.16 -21.19 4.81
C LYS A 40 20.79 -20.15 5.87
N ASP A 41 21.76 -19.36 6.30
CA ASP A 41 21.67 -18.55 7.51
C ASP A 41 21.47 -17.06 7.23
N THR A 42 21.69 -16.59 5.99
CA THR A 42 21.49 -15.17 5.70
C THR A 42 20.03 -14.79 5.83
N HIS A 43 19.78 -13.73 6.59
CA HIS A 43 18.48 -13.08 6.67
C HIS A 43 18.11 -12.47 5.32
N ILE A 44 16.86 -12.64 4.90
CA ILE A 44 16.36 -12.09 3.64
C ILE A 44 15.50 -10.88 3.94
N GLY A 45 15.92 -9.72 3.44
CA GLY A 45 15.17 -8.48 3.58
C GLY A 45 13.85 -8.46 2.79
N GLN A 46 13.06 -7.43 3.02
CA GLN A 46 11.73 -7.29 2.43
C GLN A 46 11.80 -7.04 0.91
N PRO A 47 11.05 -7.79 0.07
CA PRO A 47 10.96 -7.50 -1.36
C PRO A 47 10.08 -6.27 -1.63
N ASP A 48 10.31 -5.60 -2.75
CA ASP A 48 9.39 -4.61 -3.28
C ASP A 48 8.54 -5.20 -4.42
N PHE A 49 7.40 -4.59 -4.71
CA PHE A 49 6.51 -5.06 -5.78
C PHE A 49 5.59 -3.97 -6.33
N LYS A 50 5.10 -4.17 -7.55
CA LYS A 50 4.11 -3.33 -8.22
C LYS A 50 2.82 -4.11 -8.47
N ILE A 51 1.71 -3.39 -8.57
CA ILE A 51 0.37 -3.93 -8.78
C ILE A 51 -0.17 -3.33 -10.06
N GLU A 52 -0.61 -4.18 -10.99
CA GLU A 52 -1.39 -3.77 -12.14
C GLU A 52 -2.76 -4.45 -12.11
N VAL A 53 -3.80 -3.69 -12.45
CA VAL A 53 -5.16 -4.19 -12.54
C VAL A 53 -5.53 -4.26 -14.02
N ASN A 54 -6.10 -5.37 -14.46
CA ASN A 54 -6.55 -5.49 -15.84
C ASN A 54 -7.72 -4.52 -16.15
N GLN A 55 -7.97 -4.28 -17.43
CA GLN A 55 -9.04 -3.37 -17.88
C GLN A 55 -10.43 -3.78 -17.35
N ASP A 56 -10.71 -5.08 -17.29
CA ASP A 56 -11.99 -5.61 -16.79
C ASP A 56 -12.13 -5.56 -15.26
N LYS A 57 -11.10 -5.10 -14.54
CA LYS A 57 -11.02 -5.02 -13.07
C LYS A 57 -11.26 -6.36 -12.36
N SER A 58 -11.05 -7.48 -13.04
CA SER A 58 -11.28 -8.86 -12.57
C SER A 58 -9.99 -9.63 -12.29
N LYS A 59 -8.83 -9.08 -12.67
CA LYS A 59 -7.52 -9.67 -12.48
C LYS A 59 -6.53 -8.65 -11.98
N ILE A 60 -5.64 -9.10 -11.10
CA ILE A 60 -4.51 -8.33 -10.60
C ILE A 60 -3.23 -9.08 -10.91
N THR A 61 -2.27 -8.36 -11.48
CA THR A 61 -0.91 -8.84 -11.72
C THR A 61 0.05 -8.18 -10.73
N LEU A 62 0.79 -9.00 -10.00
CA LEU A 62 1.87 -8.54 -9.13
C LEU A 62 3.20 -8.73 -9.84
N PHE A 63 4.01 -7.67 -9.85
CA PHE A 63 5.38 -7.67 -10.34
C PHE A 63 6.31 -7.51 -9.15
N ILE A 64 6.92 -8.61 -8.72
CA ILE A 64 7.81 -8.69 -7.57
C ILE A 64 9.22 -8.36 -8.04
N GLU A 65 9.86 -7.41 -7.37
CA GLU A 65 11.24 -7.02 -7.67
C GLU A 65 12.20 -7.89 -6.84
N ASP A 66 13.12 -8.57 -7.53
CA ASP A 66 14.15 -9.36 -6.85
C ASP A 66 15.13 -8.43 -6.12
N PRO A 67 15.32 -8.60 -4.79
CA PRO A 67 16.30 -7.84 -4.05
C PRO A 67 17.71 -8.05 -4.60
N VAL A 68 18.49 -6.97 -4.66
CA VAL A 68 19.91 -7.01 -4.98
C VAL A 68 20.69 -7.43 -3.73
N SER A 69 21.61 -8.37 -3.89
CA SER A 69 22.46 -8.85 -2.80
C SER A 69 23.74 -8.01 -2.68
N SER A 70 24.46 -8.19 -1.57
CA SER A 70 25.81 -7.64 -1.40
C SER A 70 26.89 -8.43 -2.14
N ILE A 71 26.51 -9.34 -3.05
CA ILE A 71 27.46 -10.16 -3.80
C ILE A 71 27.77 -9.50 -5.13
N HIS A 72 29.01 -9.04 -5.30
CA HIS A 72 29.49 -8.52 -6.57
C HIS A 72 30.30 -9.59 -7.32
N GLN A 73 29.85 -9.95 -8.51
CA GLN A 73 30.48 -10.96 -9.36
C GLN A 73 30.34 -10.54 -10.82
N ASP A 74 31.37 -10.79 -11.63
CA ASP A 74 31.39 -10.52 -13.08
C ASP A 74 31.00 -9.08 -13.48
N GLY A 75 31.33 -8.11 -12.62
CA GLY A 75 31.08 -6.68 -12.86
C GLY A 75 29.67 -6.20 -12.50
N GLY A 76 28.86 -7.01 -11.82
CA GLY A 76 27.54 -6.63 -11.34
C GLY A 76 27.19 -7.18 -9.96
N TRP A 77 26.14 -6.63 -9.36
CA TRP A 77 25.57 -7.16 -8.12
C TRP A 77 24.56 -8.26 -8.44
N LEU A 78 24.74 -9.44 -7.85
CA LEU A 78 23.82 -10.55 -8.05
C LEU A 78 22.48 -10.25 -7.38
N LYS A 79 21.39 -10.61 -8.05
CA LYS A 79 20.06 -10.59 -7.46
C LYS A 79 19.83 -11.85 -6.64
N MET A 80 18.85 -11.79 -5.76
CA MET A 80 18.44 -12.93 -4.95
C MET A 80 18.12 -14.17 -5.79
N ARG A 81 17.47 -13.99 -6.95
CA ARG A 81 17.16 -15.05 -7.90
C ARG A 81 18.40 -15.74 -8.48
N ASP A 82 19.49 -15.01 -8.68
CA ASP A 82 20.75 -15.57 -9.22
C ASP A 82 21.43 -16.49 -8.20
N ILE A 83 21.25 -16.20 -6.91
CA ILE A 83 21.84 -16.96 -5.79
C ILE A 83 21.01 -18.21 -5.48
N PHE A 84 19.70 -18.03 -5.29
CA PHE A 84 18.81 -19.11 -4.83
C PHE A 84 18.16 -19.88 -5.97
N MET A 85 18.16 -19.35 -7.19
CA MET A 85 17.66 -20.01 -8.40
C MET A 85 16.24 -20.56 -8.20
N ASN A 86 16.07 -21.88 -8.36
CA ASN A 86 14.79 -22.59 -8.26
C ASN A 86 14.31 -22.77 -6.82
N ASP A 87 15.17 -22.53 -5.83
CA ASP A 87 14.82 -22.60 -4.42
C ASP A 87 14.13 -21.32 -3.93
N LEU A 88 14.30 -20.20 -4.66
CA LEU A 88 13.55 -18.99 -4.37
C LEU A 88 12.11 -19.09 -4.86
N LYS A 89 11.18 -18.90 -3.93
CA LYS A 89 9.76 -18.68 -4.19
C LYS A 89 9.34 -17.38 -3.52
N TYR A 90 8.18 -16.88 -3.89
CA TYR A 90 7.53 -15.79 -3.19
C TYR A 90 6.21 -16.25 -2.60
N LYS A 91 6.01 -15.97 -1.31
CA LYS A 91 4.73 -16.11 -0.64
C LYS A 91 4.02 -14.76 -0.66
N VAL A 92 2.82 -14.74 -1.22
CA VAL A 92 1.96 -13.57 -1.32
C VAL A 92 0.77 -13.76 -0.40
N ILE A 93 0.62 -12.83 0.54
CA ILE A 93 -0.51 -12.76 1.46
C ILE A 93 -1.40 -11.62 0.99
N TYR A 94 -2.68 -11.89 0.79
CA TYR A 94 -3.60 -10.90 0.24
C TYR A 94 -4.98 -10.96 0.86
N ARG A 95 -5.69 -9.83 0.82
CA ARG A 95 -7.04 -9.69 1.38
C ARG A 95 -7.81 -8.61 0.66
N LYS A 96 -9.15 -8.67 0.71
CA LYS A 96 -9.97 -7.52 0.34
C LYS A 96 -9.65 -6.33 1.23
N ALA A 97 -9.59 -5.14 0.64
CA ALA A 97 -9.50 -3.90 1.40
C ALA A 97 -10.69 -3.79 2.37
N GLY A 98 -10.41 -3.52 3.65
CA GLY A 98 -11.43 -3.47 4.70
C GLY A 98 -11.91 -4.83 5.23
N SER A 99 -11.38 -5.96 4.72
CA SER A 99 -11.72 -7.30 5.22
C SER A 99 -10.66 -7.85 6.18
N THR A 100 -11.08 -8.75 7.07
CA THR A 100 -10.20 -9.53 7.95
C THR A 100 -9.71 -10.84 7.33
N GLY A 101 -10.39 -11.33 6.28
CA GLY A 101 -10.06 -12.60 5.63
C GLY A 101 -8.77 -12.53 4.82
N LYS A 102 -7.74 -13.27 5.27
CA LYS A 102 -6.46 -13.40 4.58
C LYS A 102 -6.45 -14.63 3.67
N ARG A 103 -5.81 -14.50 2.51
CA ARG A 103 -5.54 -15.57 1.55
C ARG A 103 -4.04 -15.61 1.28
N GLU A 104 -3.52 -16.77 0.93
CA GLU A 104 -2.11 -16.96 0.62
C GLU A 104 -1.94 -17.65 -0.74
N LYS A 105 -0.90 -17.27 -1.48
CA LYS A 105 -0.48 -17.94 -2.70
C LYS A 105 1.04 -17.94 -2.80
N THR A 106 1.60 -19.03 -3.29
CA THR A 106 3.04 -19.14 -3.56
C THR A 106 3.28 -19.12 -5.06
N THR A 107 4.36 -18.47 -5.50
CA THR A 107 4.82 -18.44 -6.89
C THR A 107 6.32 -18.66 -6.96
N ASP A 108 6.78 -19.33 -8.01
CA ASP A 108 8.19 -19.53 -8.29
C ASP A 108 8.75 -18.40 -9.20
N SER A 109 7.86 -17.54 -9.71
CA SER A 109 8.16 -16.43 -10.60
C SER A 109 8.05 -15.08 -9.88
N ASN A 110 8.62 -14.06 -10.49
CA ASN A 110 8.45 -12.66 -10.09
C ASN A 110 7.11 -12.07 -10.54
N LEU A 111 6.36 -12.80 -11.37
CA LEU A 111 5.05 -12.41 -11.85
C LEU A 111 3.99 -13.35 -11.28
N LEU A 112 2.94 -12.78 -10.70
CA LEU A 112 1.79 -13.53 -10.20
C LEU A 112 0.50 -12.86 -10.66
N GLU A 113 -0.28 -13.59 -11.46
CA GLU A 113 -1.65 -13.20 -11.82
C GLU A 113 -2.66 -13.84 -10.86
N LEU A 114 -3.62 -13.04 -10.39
CA LEU A 114 -4.67 -13.43 -9.47
C LEU A 114 -6.04 -13.00 -10.00
N ASP A 115 -6.97 -13.94 -10.08
CA ASP A 115 -8.39 -13.64 -10.27
C ASP A 115 -8.96 -13.01 -8.99
N VAL A 116 -9.64 -11.87 -9.15
CA VAL A 116 -10.20 -11.09 -8.06
C VAL A 116 -11.65 -10.69 -8.36
N ASP A 117 -12.37 -10.34 -7.31
CA ASP A 117 -13.73 -9.84 -7.46
C ASP A 117 -13.74 -8.51 -8.21
N LYS A 118 -14.56 -8.44 -9.25
CA LYS A 118 -14.61 -7.29 -10.15
C LYS A 118 -14.84 -5.98 -9.40
N GLY A 119 -13.94 -5.02 -9.60
CA GLY A 119 -14.04 -3.67 -9.03
C GLY A 119 -13.68 -3.57 -7.53
N VAL A 120 -13.29 -4.66 -6.88
CA VAL A 120 -12.92 -4.66 -5.47
C VAL A 120 -11.43 -4.40 -5.29
N SER A 121 -11.07 -3.55 -4.35
CA SER A 121 -9.67 -3.31 -3.97
C SER A 121 -9.14 -4.45 -3.10
N TYR A 122 -7.90 -4.86 -3.35
CA TYR A 122 -7.16 -5.86 -2.60
C TYR A 122 -5.84 -5.29 -2.10
N CYS A 123 -5.44 -5.69 -0.89
CA CYS A 123 -4.14 -5.35 -0.32
C CYS A 123 -3.26 -6.59 -0.23
N PHE A 124 -1.98 -6.41 -0.52
CA PHE A 124 -0.99 -7.47 -0.70
C PHE A 124 0.23 -7.21 0.17
N ASN A 125 0.80 -8.29 0.68
CA ASN A 125 2.15 -8.36 1.24
C ASN A 125 2.88 -9.52 0.55
N VAL A 126 4.16 -9.35 0.29
CA VAL A 126 5.02 -10.34 -0.37
C VAL A 126 6.22 -10.60 0.52
N GLN A 127 6.66 -11.85 0.60
CA GLN A 127 7.93 -12.19 1.22
C GLN A 127 8.61 -13.31 0.44
N ALA A 128 9.95 -13.32 0.49
CA ALA A 128 10.71 -14.44 -0.03
C ALA A 128 10.43 -15.70 0.78
N TYR A 129 10.38 -16.83 0.09
CA TYR A 129 10.17 -18.16 0.66
C TYR A 129 11.19 -19.12 0.04
N ILE A 130 12.05 -19.70 0.86
CA ILE A 130 13.12 -20.62 0.47
C ILE A 130 12.87 -21.96 1.18
N PRO A 131 12.13 -22.90 0.56
CA PRO A 131 11.66 -24.11 1.24
C PRO A 131 12.78 -25.05 1.68
N SER A 132 13.97 -25.01 1.04
CA SER A 132 15.08 -25.88 1.41
C SER A 132 15.69 -25.56 2.79
N ARG A 133 15.44 -24.36 3.32
CA ARG A 133 15.96 -23.90 4.62
C ARG A 133 15.22 -24.55 5.79
N SER A 134 15.81 -24.45 6.97
CA SER A 134 15.15 -24.80 8.23
C SER A 134 13.90 -23.96 8.45
N ILE A 135 12.88 -24.51 9.10
CA ILE A 135 11.53 -23.93 9.22
C ILE A 135 11.56 -22.47 9.71
N ASP A 136 12.47 -22.15 10.64
CA ASP A 136 12.66 -20.82 11.22
C ASP A 136 13.33 -19.80 10.27
N LYS A 137 13.91 -20.26 9.15
CA LYS A 137 14.67 -19.43 8.18
C LYS A 137 14.15 -19.52 6.74
N GLN A 138 13.03 -20.23 6.51
CA GLN A 138 12.44 -20.34 5.18
C GLN A 138 11.86 -19.02 4.69
N LEU A 139 11.48 -18.12 5.59
CA LEU A 139 10.76 -16.90 5.29
C LEU A 139 11.66 -15.67 5.48
N GLY A 140 11.68 -14.80 4.47
CA GLY A 140 12.25 -13.45 4.59
C GLY A 140 11.27 -12.47 5.23
N ASP A 141 11.72 -11.23 5.37
CA ASP A 141 10.90 -10.13 5.87
C ASP A 141 9.70 -9.87 4.96
N LEU A 142 8.59 -9.48 5.59
CA LEU A 142 7.36 -9.15 4.90
C LEU A 142 7.46 -7.75 4.28
N SER A 143 7.09 -7.61 3.01
CA SER A 143 7.00 -6.32 2.33
C SER A 143 6.01 -5.39 3.03
N ASN A 144 6.18 -4.09 2.82
CA ASN A 144 5.14 -3.11 3.11
C ASN A 144 3.84 -3.49 2.36
N PRO A 145 2.67 -3.30 2.99
CA PRO A 145 1.41 -3.58 2.32
C PRO A 145 1.16 -2.56 1.21
N LYS A 146 0.79 -3.03 0.01
CA LYS A 146 0.30 -2.18 -1.08
C LYS A 146 -1.09 -2.64 -1.49
N CYS A 147 -1.96 -1.69 -1.80
CA CYS A 147 -3.32 -1.99 -2.21
C CYS A 147 -3.55 -1.58 -3.65
N SER A 148 -4.33 -2.37 -4.38
CA SER A 148 -4.80 -1.99 -5.71
C SER A 148 -5.73 -0.78 -5.58
N PRO A 149 -5.77 0.11 -6.60
CA PRO A 149 -6.75 1.17 -6.64
C PRO A 149 -8.16 0.60 -6.46
N ALA A 150 -9.02 1.29 -5.72
CA ALA A 150 -10.44 0.99 -5.74
C ALA A 150 -10.95 1.26 -7.16
N GLY A 151 -11.77 0.36 -7.71
CA GLY A 151 -12.56 0.74 -8.88
C GLY A 151 -13.46 1.92 -8.51
N ASP A 152 -13.78 2.77 -9.47
CA ASP A 152 -14.79 3.83 -9.30
C ASP A 152 -16.05 3.20 -8.72
N LYS A 153 -16.28 3.42 -7.41
CA LYS A 153 -17.52 3.00 -6.80
C LYS A 153 -18.57 3.93 -7.34
N PRO A 154 -19.67 3.41 -7.89
CA PRO A 154 -20.76 4.28 -8.24
C PRO A 154 -21.25 4.98 -6.96
N PHE A 155 -21.54 6.27 -7.05
CA PHE A 155 -21.86 7.14 -5.91
C PHE A 155 -22.95 6.59 -4.97
N TYR A 156 -23.82 5.70 -5.44
CA TYR A 156 -24.86 5.06 -4.63
C TYR A 156 -24.34 3.99 -3.65
N GLU A 157 -23.11 3.48 -3.82
CA GLU A 157 -22.46 2.60 -2.84
C GLU A 157 -21.71 3.39 -1.76
N GLU A 158 -21.34 4.65 -2.04
CA GLU A 158 -20.63 5.52 -1.12
C GLU A 158 -21.57 6.25 -0.16
N TYR A 159 -22.79 6.56 -0.61
CA TYR A 159 -23.83 7.19 0.19
C TYR A 159 -25.00 6.23 0.43
N SER A 160 -25.37 6.04 1.70
CA SER A 160 -26.60 5.33 2.05
C SER A 160 -27.80 5.98 1.35
N ILE A 161 -28.77 5.15 0.95
CA ILE A 161 -30.04 5.59 0.34
C ILE A 161 -30.69 6.72 1.17
N GLY A 162 -30.55 6.68 2.50
CA GLY A 162 -31.04 7.73 3.40
C GLY A 162 -30.38 9.09 3.18
N VAL A 163 -29.07 9.14 2.89
CA VAL A 163 -28.33 10.39 2.63
C VAL A 163 -28.76 10.98 1.28
N ILE A 164 -28.92 10.13 0.26
CA ILE A 164 -29.37 10.54 -1.07
C ILE A 164 -30.80 11.08 -1.01
N ALA A 165 -31.71 10.36 -0.33
CA ALA A 165 -33.08 10.81 -0.13
C ALA A 165 -33.16 12.12 0.68
N GLY A 166 -32.34 12.24 1.72
CA GLY A 166 -32.24 13.46 2.53
C GLY A 166 -31.76 14.67 1.72
N ALA A 167 -30.74 14.49 0.88
CA ALA A 167 -30.24 15.56 0.02
C ALA A 167 -31.30 16.04 -0.99
N ILE A 168 -32.03 15.12 -1.61
CA ILE A 168 -33.11 15.46 -2.56
C ILE A 168 -34.23 16.22 -1.84
N LEU A 169 -34.66 15.76 -0.66
CA LEU A 169 -35.69 16.44 0.14
C LEU A 169 -35.26 17.85 0.58
N ALA A 170 -34.01 18.01 1.00
CA ALA A 170 -33.47 19.30 1.39
C ALA A 170 -33.47 20.30 0.22
N ILE A 171 -33.04 19.88 -0.98
CA ILE A 171 -33.06 20.71 -2.18
C ILE A 171 -34.50 21.14 -2.53
N LEU A 172 -35.45 20.20 -2.49
CA LEU A 172 -36.87 20.50 -2.76
C LEU A 172 -37.45 21.50 -1.74
N ALA A 173 -37.14 21.34 -0.45
CA ALA A 173 -37.61 22.25 0.59
C ALA A 173 -37.07 23.68 0.39
N VAL A 174 -35.80 23.82 0.03
CA VAL A 174 -35.17 25.12 -0.25
C VAL A 174 -35.82 25.79 -1.47
N LEU A 175 -36.07 25.04 -2.54
CA LEU A 175 -36.74 25.56 -3.74
C LEU A 175 -38.16 26.04 -3.42
N ILE A 176 -38.93 25.25 -2.65
CA ILE A 176 -40.29 25.64 -2.23
C ILE A 176 -40.23 26.91 -1.36
N ALA A 177 -39.31 26.97 -0.39
CA ALA A 177 -39.15 28.15 0.46
C ALA A 177 -38.80 29.40 -0.34
N ALA A 178 -37.89 29.28 -1.33
CA ALA A 178 -37.54 30.37 -2.24
C ALA A 178 -38.74 30.86 -3.07
N ILE A 179 -39.57 29.95 -3.59
CA ILE A 179 -40.79 30.31 -4.32
C ILE A 179 -41.77 31.05 -3.41
N VAL A 180 -42.02 30.54 -2.19
CA VAL A 180 -42.92 31.17 -1.22
C VAL A 180 -42.42 32.57 -0.87
N LEU A 181 -41.12 32.73 -0.58
CA LEU A 181 -40.51 34.03 -0.29
C LEU A 181 -40.64 34.99 -1.49
N ALA A 182 -40.37 34.52 -2.71
CA ALA A 182 -40.53 35.32 -3.91
C ALA A 182 -41.98 35.81 -4.06
N VAL A 183 -42.97 34.92 -3.89
CA VAL A 183 -44.40 35.27 -3.98
C VAL A 183 -44.82 36.26 -2.88
N VAL A 184 -44.35 36.08 -1.65
CA VAL A 184 -44.65 36.99 -0.52
C VAL A 184 -44.02 38.35 -0.76
N CYS A 185 -42.77 38.41 -1.19
CA CYS A 185 -42.08 39.66 -1.55
C CYS A 185 -42.78 40.36 -2.72
N TYR A 186 -43.21 39.61 -3.74
CA TYR A 186 -43.92 40.16 -4.90
C TYR A 186 -45.30 40.72 -4.53
N ARG A 187 -46.05 40.02 -3.66
CA ARG A 187 -47.35 40.51 -3.14
C ARG A 187 -47.20 41.75 -2.27
N ARG A 188 -46.18 41.82 -1.40
CA ARG A 188 -45.91 43.00 -0.57
C ARG A 188 -45.49 44.21 -1.40
N SER A 189 -44.61 44.03 -2.38
CA SER A 189 -44.21 45.08 -3.33
C SER A 189 -45.41 45.68 -4.08
N ARG A 190 -46.37 44.84 -4.48
CA ARG A 190 -47.57 45.28 -5.19
C ARG A 190 -48.55 46.06 -4.30
N SER A 191 -48.67 45.69 -3.02
CA SER A 191 -49.45 46.44 -2.02
C SER A 191 -48.90 47.84 -1.76
N THR A 192 -47.58 48.04 -1.82
CA THR A 192 -46.95 49.36 -1.69
C THR A 192 -47.02 50.19 -2.98
N ALA A 193 -47.08 49.55 -4.15
CA ALA A 193 -47.20 50.24 -5.44
C ALA A 193 -48.62 50.79 -5.71
N ASP A 194 -49.67 50.17 -5.15
CA ASP A 194 -51.05 50.69 -5.25
C ASP A 194 -51.29 51.88 -4.30
N GLN A 195 -50.67 51.92 -3.12
CA GLN A 195 -50.79 53.08 -2.20
C GLN A 195 -50.07 54.35 -2.69
N GLY A 196 -49.13 54.24 -3.63
CA GLY A 196 -48.44 55.40 -4.22
C GLY A 196 -49.26 56.19 -5.25
N LYS A 197 -50.46 55.72 -5.62
CA LYS A 197 -51.31 56.36 -6.65
C LYS A 197 -52.45 57.23 -6.09
N GLU A 198 -52.66 57.28 -4.77
CA GLU A 198 -53.76 58.04 -4.16
C GLU A 198 -53.36 59.38 -3.51
N ALA A 199 -52.11 59.84 -3.66
CA ALA A 199 -51.66 61.12 -3.12
C ALA A 199 -51.47 62.20 -4.20
N VAL A 200 -52.56 62.60 -4.87
CA VAL A 200 -52.60 63.87 -5.62
C VAL A 200 -53.85 64.65 -5.18
N PRO A 201 -53.72 65.77 -4.44
CA PRO A 201 -54.88 66.56 -4.04
C PRO A 201 -55.29 67.52 -5.17
N LEU A 202 -56.58 67.50 -5.53
CA LEU A 202 -57.22 68.45 -6.41
C LEU A 202 -57.40 69.80 -5.70
N GLN A 203 -56.71 70.84 -6.17
CA GLN A 203 -57.04 72.23 -5.85
C GLN A 203 -58.38 72.60 -6.50
N ARG A 204 -59.27 73.23 -5.72
CA ARG A 204 -60.50 73.87 -6.20
C ARG A 204 -60.46 75.35 -5.82
N MET A 205 -60.31 76.23 -6.82
CA MET A 205 -60.58 77.68 -6.79
C MET A 205 -62.07 77.91 -7.17
N PRO A 206 -62.72 79.03 -6.79
CA PRO A 206 -62.28 80.41 -7.08
C PRO A 206 -62.16 81.33 -5.86
#